data_AF-A0A7J4B3F3-F1
#
_entry.id   AF-A0A7J4B3F3-F1
#
_cell.length_a   1.000
_cell.length_b   1.000
_cell.length_c   1.000
_cell.angle_alpha   90.00
_cell.angle_beta   90.00
_cell.angle_gamma   90.00
#
_symmetry.space_group_name_H-M   'P 1'
#
loop_
_entity.id
_entity.type
_entity.pdbx_description
1 polymer ?
#
loop_
_entity_poly.entity_id
_entity_poly.type
_entity_poly.pdbx_seq_one_letter_code
_entity_poly.pdbx_strand_id
1 'polypeptide(L)'
;APVHGWNRRVLEEGEQAGMVRAYRDLCMFGRINRPLIQFLLYSVDPFLPGLTGNEQNISAFYNDLGIPLKSGDKWRTYKDLSEDEKQALRSALVSYLYEKGRTRDAESLIGEVYELLTYPENTEMRDASEFSTLLNACGRHNEPDTGVDVMLRRAGAYEKAVALLELHRKMLREGIEYANRSIVDLGPFYLVDARGVIDDGIIGVVAGMLYSTIRPDKAVVAIALDSEGNIKVSTRGTRALVANGLNLGKSLEVACEGIGVGGGHDIAAGATVQSDKLNEFLKRFGMEMEKHNQK
;
A
#
# COMPACT_ATOMS: atom_id res chain seq x y z
N ALA A 1 9.50 10.12 -2.56
CA ALA A 1 10.70 10.96 -2.81
C ALA A 1 10.78 11.26 -4.30
N PRO A 2 11.31 12.43 -4.71
CA PRO A 2 11.47 12.77 -6.12
C PRO A 2 12.37 11.75 -6.84
N VAL A 3 12.14 11.54 -8.13
CA VAL A 3 13.03 10.70 -8.94
C VAL A 3 14.42 11.33 -9.05
N HIS A 4 15.48 10.53 -9.10
CA HIS A 4 16.87 10.98 -9.15
C HIS A 4 17.68 10.14 -10.15
N GLY A 5 18.88 10.60 -10.49
CA GLY A 5 19.78 9.93 -11.43
C GLY A 5 19.14 9.76 -12.81
N TRP A 6 19.28 8.57 -13.40
CA TRP A 6 18.73 8.28 -14.73
C TRP A 6 17.21 8.45 -14.83
N ASN A 7 16.46 8.19 -13.75
CA ASN A 7 15.02 8.41 -13.74
C ASN A 7 14.66 9.89 -13.91
N ARG A 8 15.46 10.80 -13.33
CA ARG A 8 15.27 12.25 -13.50
C ARG A 8 15.49 12.65 -14.96
N ARG A 9 16.52 12.10 -15.61
CA ARG A 9 16.79 12.38 -17.02
C ARG A 9 15.65 11.92 -17.94
N VAL A 10 15.11 10.72 -17.71
CA VAL A 10 13.95 10.21 -18.47
C VAL A 10 12.72 11.10 -18.28
N LEU A 11 12.49 11.58 -17.05
CA LEU A 11 11.43 12.54 -16.76
C LEU A 11 11.60 13.85 -17.53
N GLU A 12 12.80 14.44 -17.48
CA GLU A 12 13.11 15.70 -18.17
C GLU A 12 12.89 15.60 -19.69
N GLU A 13 13.32 14.50 -20.32
CA GLU A 13 13.06 14.23 -21.75
C GLU A 13 11.56 14.15 -22.04
N GLY A 14 10.79 13.50 -21.15
CA GLY A 14 9.34 13.41 -21.27
C GLY A 14 8.62 14.75 -21.07
N GLU A 15 9.10 15.61 -20.16
CA GLU A 15 8.56 16.96 -19.95
C GLU A 15 8.84 17.86 -21.15
N GLN A 16 10.05 17.80 -21.72
CA GLN A 16 10.41 18.53 -22.95
C GLN A 16 9.55 18.10 -24.15
N ALA A 17 9.20 16.81 -24.22
CA ALA A 17 8.29 16.29 -25.23
C ALA A 17 6.80 16.56 -24.94
N GLY A 18 6.46 17.19 -23.81
CA GLY A 18 5.07 17.44 -23.40
C GLY A 18 4.29 16.16 -23.09
N MET A 19 4.96 15.05 -22.77
CA MET A 19 4.34 13.74 -22.53
C MET A 19 4.01 13.48 -21.07
N VAL A 20 4.75 14.13 -20.16
CA VAL A 20 4.57 14.03 -18.71
C VAL A 20 4.70 15.42 -18.11
N ARG A 21 4.07 15.63 -16.95
CA ARG A 21 4.24 16.82 -16.12
C ARG A 21 4.56 16.38 -14.70
N ALA A 22 5.68 16.84 -14.17
CA ALA A 22 5.99 16.70 -12.75
C ALA A 22 5.61 17.98 -12.00
N TYR A 23 4.96 17.81 -10.84
CA TYR A 23 4.67 18.92 -9.94
C TYR A 23 4.56 18.41 -8.51
N ARG A 24 4.53 19.31 -7.52
CA ARG A 24 4.38 18.93 -6.12
C ARG A 24 2.92 18.90 -5.71
N ASP A 25 2.49 17.78 -5.14
CA ASP A 25 1.11 17.61 -4.66
C ASP A 25 1.01 16.49 -3.62
N LEU A 26 -0.22 16.14 -3.20
CA LEU A 26 -0.48 14.95 -2.39
C LEU A 26 0.03 13.67 -3.08
N CYS A 27 0.92 12.95 -2.43
CA CYS A 27 1.39 11.62 -2.83
C CYS A 27 0.41 10.53 -2.42
N MET A 28 -0.88 10.74 -2.67
CA MET A 28 -1.95 9.82 -2.29
C MET A 28 -2.59 9.19 -3.52
N PHE A 29 -3.02 7.94 -3.39
CA PHE A 29 -3.74 7.24 -4.44
C PHE A 29 -5.18 7.75 -4.59
N GLY A 30 -5.67 7.91 -5.82
CA GLY A 30 -7.08 8.19 -6.11
C GLY A 30 -7.41 9.66 -6.33
N ARG A 31 -6.41 10.48 -6.65
CA ARG A 31 -6.59 11.92 -6.89
C ARG A 31 -7.43 12.21 -8.13
N ILE A 32 -7.39 11.31 -9.11
CA ILE A 32 -7.95 11.56 -10.43
C ILE A 32 -9.45 11.23 -10.49
N ASN A 33 -9.88 10.12 -9.88
CA ASN A 33 -11.21 9.57 -10.13
C ASN A 33 -12.01 9.18 -8.87
N ARG A 34 -11.45 9.34 -7.66
CA ARG A 34 -12.19 8.97 -6.43
C ARG A 34 -12.98 10.14 -5.88
N PRO A 35 -14.25 9.91 -5.51
CA PRO A 35 -14.99 10.82 -4.64
C PRO A 35 -14.19 11.16 -3.37
N LEU A 36 -14.28 12.40 -2.90
CA LEU A 36 -13.51 12.90 -1.75
C LEU A 36 -13.61 12.01 -0.51
N ILE A 37 -14.80 11.48 -0.19
CA ILE A 37 -14.95 10.52 0.92
C ILE A 37 -14.06 9.28 0.68
N GLN A 38 -14.20 8.63 -0.47
CA GLN A 38 -13.46 7.41 -0.79
C GLN A 38 -11.95 7.64 -0.90
N PHE A 39 -11.54 8.85 -1.30
CA PHE A 39 -10.13 9.24 -1.37
C PHE A 39 -9.44 9.11 -0.01
N LEU A 40 -10.07 9.58 1.08
CA LEU A 40 -9.52 9.42 2.43
C LEU A 40 -9.90 8.09 3.10
N LEU A 41 -11.08 7.55 2.80
CA LEU A 41 -11.61 6.33 3.43
C LEU A 41 -10.67 5.14 3.24
N TYR A 42 -10.06 5.04 2.05
CA TYR A 42 -9.17 3.96 1.68
C TYR A 42 -7.69 4.37 1.70
N SER A 43 -7.35 5.47 2.39
CA SER A 43 -5.97 5.89 2.54
C SER A 43 -5.23 4.96 3.49
N VAL A 44 -4.31 4.17 2.95
CA VAL A 44 -3.44 3.23 3.69
C VAL A 44 -1.98 3.68 3.71
N ASP A 45 -1.59 4.54 2.77
CA ASP A 45 -0.26 5.14 2.69
C ASP A 45 -0.43 6.62 2.26
N PRO A 46 -0.52 7.55 3.23
CA PRO A 46 -0.45 7.30 4.67
C PRO A 46 -1.77 6.75 5.22
N PHE A 47 -1.68 6.02 6.33
CA PHE A 47 -2.86 5.80 7.16
C PHE A 47 -3.23 7.07 7.91
N LEU A 48 -4.52 7.41 7.95
CA LEU A 48 -5.05 8.62 8.61
C LEU A 48 -5.79 8.20 9.90
N PRO A 49 -5.16 8.26 11.08
CA PRO A 49 -5.73 7.67 12.31
C PRO A 49 -7.05 8.31 12.72
N GLY A 50 -8.15 7.57 12.59
CA GLY A 50 -9.50 8.04 12.89
C GLY A 50 -10.27 8.58 11.68
N LEU A 51 -9.62 8.77 10.52
CA LEU A 51 -10.29 9.07 9.24
C LEU A 51 -10.40 7.83 8.36
N THR A 52 -9.30 7.11 8.14
CA THR A 52 -9.31 5.89 7.31
C THR A 52 -10.35 4.90 7.84
N GLY A 53 -11.22 4.41 6.97
CA GLY A 53 -12.32 3.51 7.32
C GLY A 53 -13.52 4.16 8.03
N ASN A 54 -13.54 5.49 8.26
CA ASN A 54 -14.62 6.19 8.95
C ASN A 54 -15.21 7.33 8.10
N GLU A 55 -16.28 7.04 7.38
CA GLU A 55 -16.96 8.01 6.49
C GLU A 55 -17.51 9.23 7.24
N GLN A 56 -18.00 9.05 8.46
CA GLN A 56 -18.57 10.14 9.26
C GLN A 56 -17.48 11.15 9.64
N ASN A 57 -16.34 10.67 10.15
CA ASN A 57 -15.22 11.52 10.52
C ASN A 57 -14.61 12.21 9.29
N ILE A 58 -14.54 11.54 8.14
CA ILE A 58 -14.08 12.14 6.88
C ILE A 58 -15.03 13.25 6.43
N SER A 59 -16.34 13.02 6.50
CA SER A 59 -17.34 14.02 6.13
C SER A 59 -17.25 15.25 7.02
N ALA A 60 -17.08 15.06 8.34
CA ALA A 60 -16.83 16.14 9.28
C ALA A 60 -15.53 16.89 8.97
N PHE A 61 -14.44 16.18 8.69
CA PHE A 61 -13.15 16.76 8.33
C PHE A 61 -13.22 17.68 7.10
N TYR A 62 -13.92 17.26 6.03
CA TYR A 62 -14.14 18.13 4.86
C TYR A 62 -15.05 19.33 5.16
N ASN A 63 -16.08 19.12 5.99
CA ASN A 63 -16.99 20.18 6.41
C ASN A 63 -16.27 21.27 7.22
N ASP A 64 -15.38 20.89 8.13
CA ASP A 64 -14.58 21.82 8.94
C ASP A 64 -13.63 22.66 8.07
N LEU A 65 -13.19 22.13 6.93
CA LEU A 65 -12.40 22.84 5.93
C LEU A 65 -13.24 23.69 4.97
N GLY A 66 -14.58 23.61 5.05
CA GLY A 66 -15.49 24.29 4.12
C GLY A 66 -15.43 23.73 2.70
N ILE A 67 -14.99 22.49 2.52
CA ILE A 67 -14.88 21.84 1.20
C ILE A 67 -16.16 21.02 0.95
N PRO A 68 -17.05 21.45 0.03
CA PRO A 68 -18.26 20.69 -0.26
C PRO A 68 -17.91 19.39 -0.97
N LEU A 69 -18.56 18.30 -0.56
CA LEU A 69 -18.35 16.95 -1.10
C LEU A 69 -19.00 16.74 -2.48
N LYS A 70 -19.94 17.62 -2.86
CA LYS A 70 -20.69 17.56 -4.11
C LYS A 70 -20.70 18.92 -4.82
N SER A 71 -20.85 18.87 -6.14
CA SER A 71 -21.21 20.01 -6.97
C SER A 71 -22.51 19.65 -7.71
N GLY A 72 -23.63 20.19 -7.25
CA GLY A 72 -24.97 19.70 -7.62
C GLY A 72 -25.15 18.23 -7.22
N ASP A 73 -25.53 17.38 -8.17
CA ASP A 73 -25.71 15.94 -7.96
C ASP A 73 -24.42 15.12 -8.09
N LYS A 74 -23.33 15.73 -8.58
CA LYS A 74 -22.06 15.04 -8.82
C LYS A 74 -21.19 15.05 -7.56
N TRP A 75 -20.73 13.87 -7.14
CA TRP A 75 -19.67 13.75 -6.14
C TRP A 75 -18.37 14.34 -6.67
N ARG A 76 -17.75 15.21 -5.90
CA ARG A 76 -16.48 15.83 -6.25
C ARG A 76 -15.33 14.88 -5.95
N THR A 77 -14.28 15.00 -6.76
CA THR A 77 -13.00 14.33 -6.61
C THR A 77 -11.92 15.34 -6.21
N TYR A 78 -10.72 14.88 -5.87
CA TYR A 78 -9.60 15.77 -5.58
C TYR A 78 -9.24 16.67 -6.79
N LYS A 79 -9.36 16.15 -8.03
CA LYS A 79 -9.17 16.92 -9.26
C LYS A 79 -10.16 18.09 -9.38
N ASP A 80 -11.38 17.95 -8.86
CA ASP A 80 -12.43 18.98 -8.92
C ASP A 80 -12.25 20.11 -7.88
N LEU A 81 -11.23 20.04 -7.02
CA LEU A 81 -10.92 21.07 -6.03
C LEU A 81 -10.21 22.27 -6.68
N SER A 82 -10.54 23.48 -6.23
CA SER A 82 -9.75 24.68 -6.54
C SER A 82 -8.37 24.59 -5.89
N GLU A 83 -7.41 25.40 -6.34
CA GLU A 83 -6.07 25.40 -5.71
C GLU A 83 -6.11 25.83 -4.24
N ASP A 84 -7.03 26.73 -3.86
CA ASP A 84 -7.24 27.12 -2.46
C ASP A 84 -7.78 25.95 -1.63
N GLU A 85 -8.77 25.22 -2.13
CA GLU A 85 -9.30 24.02 -1.47
C GLU A 85 -8.25 22.91 -1.36
N LYS A 86 -7.46 22.69 -2.42
CA LYS A 86 -6.35 21.73 -2.39
C LYS A 86 -5.30 22.13 -1.36
N GLN A 87 -4.97 23.42 -1.28
CA GLN A 87 -4.01 23.93 -0.32
C GLN A 87 -4.52 23.78 1.13
N ALA A 88 -5.80 24.08 1.37
CA ALA A 88 -6.44 23.87 2.66
C ALA A 88 -6.41 22.39 3.06
N LEU A 89 -6.81 21.49 2.16
CA LEU A 89 -6.79 20.04 2.39
C LEU A 89 -5.37 19.52 2.67
N ARG A 90 -4.38 19.91 1.86
CA ARG A 90 -2.97 19.55 2.06
C ARG A 90 -2.48 19.96 3.45
N SER A 91 -2.71 21.21 3.82
CA SER A 91 -2.26 21.78 5.09
C SER A 91 -2.93 21.09 6.28
N ALA A 92 -4.23 20.82 6.16
CA ALA A 92 -5.00 20.14 7.19
C ALA A 92 -4.54 18.69 7.40
N LEU A 93 -4.32 17.93 6.33
CA LEU A 93 -3.85 16.54 6.42
C LEU A 93 -2.43 16.45 7.02
N VAL A 94 -1.53 17.36 6.64
CA VAL A 94 -0.17 17.43 7.23
C VAL A 94 -0.25 17.71 8.73
N SER A 95 -1.01 18.73 9.14
CA SER A 95 -1.21 19.07 10.55
C SER A 95 -1.86 17.92 11.33
N TYR A 96 -2.87 17.28 10.75
CA TYR A 96 -3.55 16.13 11.33
C TYR A 96 -2.59 14.98 11.62
N LEU A 97 -1.71 14.65 10.66
CA LEU A 97 -0.72 13.60 10.85
C LEU A 97 0.30 13.95 11.94
N TYR A 98 0.76 15.21 12.02
CA TYR A 98 1.63 15.63 13.13
C TYR A 98 0.93 15.51 14.50
N GLU A 99 -0.33 15.95 14.60
CA GLU A 99 -1.11 15.83 15.85
C GLU A 99 -1.29 14.37 16.28
N LYS A 100 -1.45 13.45 15.32
CA LYS A 100 -1.52 12.00 15.57
C LYS A 100 -0.15 11.33 15.75
N GLY A 101 0.93 12.10 15.87
CA GLY A 101 2.29 11.57 16.08
C GLY A 101 2.86 10.84 14.86
N ARG A 102 2.31 11.07 13.67
CA ARG A 102 2.68 10.42 12.40
C ARG A 102 3.60 11.33 11.57
N THR A 103 4.68 11.80 12.19
CA THR A 103 5.65 12.77 11.62
C THR A 103 6.15 12.38 10.22
N ARG A 104 6.56 11.12 10.03
CA ARG A 104 7.10 10.66 8.73
C ARG A 104 6.05 10.64 7.62
N ASP A 105 4.82 10.29 7.98
CA ASP A 105 3.69 10.27 7.05
C ASP A 105 3.38 11.71 6.64
N ALA A 106 3.40 12.66 7.59
CA ALA A 106 3.25 14.09 7.31
C ALA A 106 4.36 14.64 6.40
N GLU A 107 5.63 14.28 6.66
CA GLU A 107 6.80 14.70 5.87
C GLU A 107 6.77 14.16 4.42
N SER A 108 6.19 12.99 4.21
CA SER A 108 6.14 12.32 2.90
C SER A 108 4.84 12.54 2.13
N LEU A 109 3.82 13.12 2.78
CA LEU A 109 2.49 13.36 2.20
C LEU A 109 2.54 14.29 0.98
N ILE A 110 3.42 15.29 0.97
CA ILE A 110 3.57 16.23 -0.15
C ILE A 110 4.89 15.99 -0.88
N GLY A 111 4.80 15.48 -2.10
CA GLY A 111 5.96 15.14 -2.92
C GLY A 111 5.72 15.37 -4.40
N GLU A 112 6.66 14.88 -5.21
CA GLU A 112 6.56 14.96 -6.66
C GLU A 112 5.59 13.90 -7.19
N VAL A 113 4.62 14.34 -7.98
CA VAL A 113 3.64 13.52 -8.68
C VAL A 113 3.82 13.68 -10.18
N TYR A 114 3.46 12.65 -10.95
CA TYR A 114 3.71 12.59 -12.39
C TYR A 114 2.42 12.35 -13.15
N GLU A 115 1.98 13.37 -13.89
CA GLU A 115 0.79 13.30 -14.74
C GLU A 115 1.20 12.92 -16.17
N LEU A 116 0.65 11.82 -16.69
CA LEU A 116 0.96 11.29 -18.02
C LEU A 116 0.01 11.90 -19.06
N LEU A 117 0.46 12.99 -19.68
CA LEU A 117 -0.35 13.89 -20.51
C LEU A 117 -0.89 13.24 -21.79
N THR A 118 -0.24 12.17 -22.27
CA THR A 118 -0.65 11.47 -23.49
C THR A 118 -1.80 10.48 -23.27
N TYR A 119 -2.15 10.17 -22.02
CA TYR A 119 -3.21 9.23 -21.66
C TYR A 119 -4.53 9.95 -21.35
N PRO A 120 -5.68 9.30 -21.57
CA PRO A 120 -7.00 9.89 -21.36
C PRO A 120 -7.18 10.48 -19.96
N GLU A 121 -7.77 11.67 -19.90
CA GLU A 121 -8.16 12.28 -18.64
C GLU A 121 -9.19 11.42 -17.89
N ASN A 122 -9.19 11.52 -16.56
CA ASN A 122 -10.12 10.84 -15.65
C ASN A 122 -9.98 9.30 -15.63
N THR A 123 -8.83 8.78 -16.02
CA THR A 123 -8.46 7.36 -15.91
C THR A 123 -7.27 7.19 -14.98
N GLU A 124 -7.09 6.00 -14.41
CA GLU A 124 -5.89 5.63 -13.64
C GLU A 124 -4.60 5.83 -14.45
N MET A 125 -4.68 5.75 -15.79
CA MET A 125 -3.54 5.93 -16.68
C MET A 125 -2.99 7.36 -16.68
N ARG A 126 -3.75 8.33 -16.15
CA ARG A 126 -3.36 9.74 -16.13
C ARG A 126 -2.33 10.07 -15.07
N ASP A 127 -2.26 9.29 -13.98
CA ASP A 127 -1.29 9.45 -12.90
C ASP A 127 -0.36 8.24 -12.86
N ALA A 128 0.96 8.46 -12.85
CA ALA A 128 1.92 7.37 -12.93
C ALA A 128 1.81 6.34 -11.77
N SER A 129 1.46 6.80 -10.57
CA SER A 129 1.27 5.92 -9.41
C SER A 129 -0.03 5.12 -9.52
N GLU A 130 -1.10 5.75 -9.99
CA GLU A 130 -2.37 5.06 -10.26
C GLU A 130 -2.22 4.06 -11.40
N PHE A 131 -1.52 4.42 -12.47
CA PHE A 131 -1.27 3.55 -13.61
C PHE A 131 -0.40 2.35 -13.21
N SER A 132 0.66 2.58 -12.44
CA SER A 132 1.47 1.49 -11.87
C SER A 132 0.61 0.53 -11.05
N THR A 133 -0.33 1.04 -10.25
CA THR A 133 -1.24 0.19 -9.46
C THR A 133 -2.19 -0.64 -10.34
N LEU A 134 -2.73 -0.05 -11.42
CA LEU A 134 -3.55 -0.75 -12.41
C LEU A 134 -2.76 -1.90 -13.07
N LEU A 135 -1.52 -1.63 -13.50
CA LEU A 135 -0.64 -2.64 -14.11
C LEU A 135 -0.25 -3.74 -13.11
N ASN A 136 0.04 -3.37 -11.86
CA ASN A 136 0.32 -4.32 -10.80
C ASN A 136 -0.86 -5.23 -10.50
N ALA A 137 -2.10 -4.72 -10.53
CA ALA A 137 -3.28 -5.55 -10.38
C ALA A 137 -3.38 -6.59 -11.51
N CYS A 138 -3.09 -6.19 -12.76
CA CYS A 138 -3.03 -7.14 -13.89
C CYS A 138 -2.02 -8.26 -13.64
N GLY A 139 -0.79 -7.91 -13.23
CA GLY A 139 0.25 -8.90 -12.93
C GLY A 139 -0.12 -9.84 -11.78
N ARG A 140 -0.71 -9.32 -10.70
CA ARG A 140 -1.14 -10.12 -9.53
C ARG A 140 -2.29 -11.08 -9.85
N HIS A 141 -3.08 -10.78 -10.87
CA HIS A 141 -4.16 -11.65 -11.34
C HIS A 141 -3.74 -12.53 -12.52
N ASN A 142 -2.43 -12.76 -12.70
CA ASN A 142 -1.86 -13.60 -13.75
C ASN A 142 -2.28 -13.19 -15.16
N GLU A 143 -2.47 -11.87 -15.36
CA GLU A 143 -2.92 -11.25 -16.60
C GLU A 143 -1.92 -10.15 -17.06
N PRO A 144 -0.60 -10.41 -17.10
CA PRO A 144 0.40 -9.40 -17.49
C PRO A 144 0.20 -8.89 -18.92
N ASP A 145 -0.27 -9.76 -19.83
CA ASP A 145 -0.57 -9.39 -21.22
C ASP A 145 -1.63 -8.29 -21.30
N THR A 146 -2.64 -8.33 -20.42
CA THR A 146 -3.65 -7.26 -20.31
C THR A 146 -2.98 -5.93 -19.96
N GLY A 147 -2.00 -5.93 -19.04
CA GLY A 147 -1.24 -4.72 -18.68
C GLY A 147 -0.43 -4.16 -19.86
N VAL A 148 0.20 -5.03 -20.64
CA VAL A 148 0.90 -4.65 -21.88
C VAL A 148 -0.06 -4.05 -22.89
N ASP A 149 -1.23 -4.67 -23.06
CA ASP A 149 -2.26 -4.21 -23.99
C ASP A 149 -2.83 -2.84 -23.61
N VAL A 150 -2.92 -2.53 -22.32
CA VAL A 150 -3.27 -1.18 -21.83
C VAL A 150 -2.22 -0.15 -22.24
N MET A 151 -0.92 -0.45 -22.03
CA MET A 151 0.17 0.45 -22.43
C MET A 151 0.22 0.66 -23.95
N LEU A 152 -0.12 -0.37 -24.73
CA LEU A 152 -0.24 -0.31 -26.18
C LEU A 152 -1.59 0.25 -26.67
N ARG A 153 -2.50 0.62 -25.77
CA ARG A 153 -3.82 1.21 -26.05
C ARG A 153 -4.70 0.32 -26.95
N ARG A 154 -4.61 -1.00 -26.77
CA ARG A 154 -5.50 -1.94 -27.47
C ARG A 154 -6.93 -1.78 -26.95
N ALA A 155 -7.89 -1.86 -27.87
CA ALA A 155 -9.31 -1.72 -27.53
C ALA A 155 -9.75 -2.79 -26.50
N GLY A 156 -10.50 -2.38 -25.47
CA GLY A 156 -11.02 -3.28 -24.42
C GLY A 156 -10.03 -3.62 -23.30
N ALA A 157 -8.73 -3.30 -23.45
CA ALA A 157 -7.72 -3.66 -22.47
C ALA A 157 -7.86 -2.87 -21.17
N TYR A 158 -8.22 -1.59 -21.26
CA TYR A 158 -8.39 -0.73 -20.09
C TYR A 158 -9.56 -1.19 -19.22
N GLU A 159 -10.70 -1.49 -19.82
CA GLU A 159 -11.90 -1.96 -19.11
C GLU A 159 -11.62 -3.28 -18.38
N LYS A 160 -10.89 -4.20 -19.02
CA LYS A 160 -10.44 -5.45 -18.40
C LYS A 160 -9.51 -5.19 -17.23
N ALA A 161 -8.52 -4.30 -17.39
CA ALA A 161 -7.58 -3.95 -16.33
C ALA A 161 -8.28 -3.28 -15.13
N VAL A 162 -9.26 -2.41 -15.37
CA VAL A 162 -10.07 -1.78 -14.31
C VAL A 162 -10.87 -2.83 -13.55
N ALA A 163 -11.46 -3.81 -14.24
CA ALA A 163 -12.17 -4.91 -13.58
C ALA A 163 -11.23 -5.73 -12.67
N LEU A 164 -10.00 -6.01 -13.10
CA LEU A 164 -8.98 -6.66 -12.28
C LEU A 164 -8.57 -5.80 -11.08
N LEU A 165 -8.44 -4.49 -11.26
CA LEU A 165 -8.14 -3.56 -10.17
C LEU A 165 -9.26 -3.51 -9.12
N GLU A 166 -10.53 -3.52 -9.53
CA GLU A 166 -11.66 -3.55 -8.61
C GLU A 166 -11.75 -4.88 -7.85
N LEU A 167 -11.50 -6.01 -8.52
CA LEU A 167 -11.38 -7.31 -7.87
C LEU A 167 -10.26 -7.30 -6.83
N HIS A 168 -9.08 -6.80 -7.21
CA HIS A 168 -7.92 -6.69 -6.32
C HIS A 168 -8.25 -5.86 -5.07
N ARG A 169 -8.90 -4.71 -5.25
CA ARG A 169 -9.34 -3.84 -4.14
C ARG A 169 -10.32 -4.54 -3.22
N LYS A 170 -11.27 -5.30 -3.77
CA LYS A 170 -12.21 -6.09 -2.97
C LYS A 170 -11.48 -7.11 -2.10
N MET A 171 -10.56 -7.87 -2.70
CA MET A 171 -9.77 -8.87 -1.96
C MET A 171 -8.90 -8.24 -0.86
N LEU A 172 -8.30 -7.07 -1.12
CA LEU A 172 -7.55 -6.34 -0.09
C LEU A 172 -8.44 -5.92 1.08
N ARG A 173 -9.64 -5.38 0.82
CA ARG A 173 -10.58 -4.99 1.89
C ARG A 173 -10.97 -6.18 2.75
N GLU A 174 -11.40 -7.28 2.12
CA GLU A 174 -11.78 -8.52 2.81
C GLU A 174 -10.61 -9.12 3.59
N GLY A 175 -9.41 -9.09 3.01
CA GLY A 175 -8.19 -9.55 3.65
C GLY A 175 -7.80 -8.72 4.87
N ILE A 176 -7.89 -7.39 4.81
CA ILE A 176 -7.63 -6.50 5.96
C ILE A 176 -8.66 -6.73 7.07
N GLU A 177 -9.94 -6.86 6.72
CA GLU A 177 -11.01 -7.12 7.69
C GLU A 177 -10.79 -8.45 8.41
N TYR A 178 -10.45 -9.51 7.66
CA TYR A 178 -10.09 -10.80 8.25
C TYR A 178 -8.86 -10.68 9.14
N ALA A 179 -7.78 -10.10 8.63
CA ALA A 179 -6.51 -10.02 9.34
C ALA A 179 -6.63 -9.22 10.65
N ASN A 180 -7.42 -8.15 10.68
CA ASN A 180 -7.70 -7.40 11.91
C ASN A 180 -8.45 -8.23 12.97
N ARG A 181 -9.28 -9.20 12.56
CA ARG A 181 -10.00 -10.09 13.47
C ARG A 181 -9.17 -11.28 13.92
N SER A 182 -8.25 -11.74 13.06
CA SER A 182 -7.48 -12.97 13.27
C SER A 182 -6.07 -12.74 13.81
N ILE A 183 -5.62 -11.49 13.93
CA ILE A 183 -4.27 -11.19 14.40
C ILE A 183 -4.07 -11.64 15.85
N VAL A 184 -2.94 -12.29 16.11
CA VAL A 184 -2.54 -12.77 17.43
C VAL A 184 -1.20 -12.18 17.81
N ASP A 185 -1.08 -11.63 19.02
CA ASP A 185 0.21 -11.23 19.59
C ASP A 185 0.89 -12.48 20.21
N LEU A 186 1.97 -12.95 19.60
CA LEU A 186 2.74 -14.09 20.11
C LEU A 186 3.85 -13.68 21.09
N GLY A 187 3.95 -12.40 21.44
CA GLY A 187 5.03 -11.85 22.26
C GLY A 187 6.11 -11.20 21.39
N PRO A 188 6.98 -11.96 20.70
CA PRO A 188 8.04 -11.39 19.87
C PRO A 188 7.56 -10.76 18.56
N PHE A 189 6.42 -11.20 18.01
CA PHE A 189 5.83 -10.71 16.76
C PHE A 189 4.31 -10.92 16.74
N TYR A 190 3.62 -10.22 15.84
CA TYR A 190 2.21 -10.45 15.53
C TYR A 190 2.07 -11.51 14.43
N LEU A 191 1.16 -12.47 14.60
CA LEU A 191 0.86 -13.51 13.62
C LEU A 191 -0.53 -13.31 13.02
N VAL A 192 -0.64 -13.44 11.70
CA VAL A 192 -1.90 -13.57 10.97
C VAL A 192 -1.88 -14.88 10.18
N ASP A 193 -2.73 -15.83 10.59
CA ASP A 193 -2.95 -17.06 9.84
C ASP A 193 -4.12 -16.90 8.87
N ALA A 194 -3.79 -16.77 7.58
CA ALA A 194 -4.75 -16.58 6.51
C ALA A 194 -4.72 -17.70 5.47
N ARG A 195 -4.20 -18.88 5.85
CA ARG A 195 -4.16 -20.07 5.01
C ARG A 195 -5.58 -20.42 4.51
N GLY A 196 -5.75 -20.48 3.19
CA GLY A 196 -7.04 -20.79 2.55
C GLY A 196 -8.08 -19.66 2.62
N VAL A 197 -7.73 -18.48 3.14
CA VAL A 197 -8.63 -17.32 3.25
C VAL A 197 -8.13 -16.14 2.42
N ILE A 198 -6.85 -15.81 2.52
CA ILE A 198 -6.22 -14.72 1.76
C ILE A 198 -5.24 -15.33 0.78
N ASP A 199 -5.33 -14.86 -0.46
CA ASP A 199 -4.42 -15.21 -1.55
C ASP A 199 -2.97 -14.83 -1.21
N ASP A 200 -2.02 -15.71 -1.51
CA ASP A 200 -0.60 -15.52 -1.20
C ASP A 200 0.00 -14.33 -1.98
N GLY A 201 -0.54 -14.01 -3.15
CA GLY A 201 -0.18 -12.84 -3.94
C GLY A 201 -0.50 -11.52 -3.26
N ILE A 202 -1.40 -11.48 -2.26
CA ILE A 202 -1.80 -10.24 -1.56
C ILE A 202 -1.47 -10.23 -0.07
N ILE A 203 -1.14 -11.38 0.54
CA ILE A 203 -0.94 -11.49 1.99
C ILE A 203 0.12 -10.52 2.53
N GLY A 204 1.20 -10.30 1.78
CA GLY A 204 2.23 -9.34 2.18
C GLY A 204 1.79 -7.88 2.13
N VAL A 205 0.83 -7.53 1.26
CA VAL A 205 0.24 -6.18 1.22
C VAL A 205 -0.67 -6.00 2.44
N VAL A 206 -1.53 -6.99 2.71
CA VAL A 206 -2.41 -7.00 3.88
C VAL A 206 -1.59 -6.88 5.18
N ALA A 207 -0.52 -7.66 5.32
CA ALA A 207 0.37 -7.62 6.48
C ALA A 207 0.96 -6.23 6.74
N GLY A 208 1.33 -5.51 5.67
CA GLY A 208 1.89 -4.15 5.77
C GLY A 208 0.82 -3.15 6.19
N MET A 209 -0.38 -3.30 5.64
CA MET A 209 -1.52 -2.43 5.95
C MET A 209 -1.97 -2.58 7.41
N LEU A 210 -1.73 -3.69 8.10
CA LEU A 210 -2.10 -3.86 9.51
C LEU A 210 -1.42 -2.85 10.45
N TYR A 211 -0.27 -2.28 10.10
CA TYR A 211 0.37 -1.22 10.89
C TYR A 211 -0.46 0.06 11.01
N SER A 212 -1.54 0.18 10.22
CA SER A 212 -2.55 1.20 10.42
C SER A 212 -3.39 1.00 11.67
N THR A 213 -3.72 -0.24 12.00
CA THR A 213 -4.68 -0.60 13.05
C THR A 213 -4.01 -1.15 14.31
N ILE A 214 -2.76 -1.60 14.21
CA ILE A 214 -2.01 -2.17 15.34
C ILE A 214 -0.86 -1.27 15.78
N ARG A 215 -0.34 -1.53 16.98
CA ARG A 215 0.86 -0.86 17.47
C ARG A 215 2.07 -1.24 16.59
N PRO A 216 2.86 -0.26 16.11
CA PRO A 216 4.01 -0.52 15.26
C PRO A 216 5.28 -0.93 16.04
N ASP A 217 5.11 -1.66 17.14
CA ASP A 217 6.15 -2.04 18.11
C ASP A 217 6.78 -3.41 17.83
N LYS A 218 6.19 -4.19 16.92
CA LYS A 218 6.67 -5.54 16.57
C LYS A 218 6.53 -5.81 15.08
N ALA A 219 7.27 -6.79 14.59
CA ALA A 219 7.09 -7.30 13.23
C ALA A 219 5.72 -7.98 13.07
N VAL A 220 5.15 -7.90 11.87
CA VAL A 220 3.97 -8.67 11.46
C VAL A 220 4.43 -9.84 10.60
N VAL A 221 3.99 -11.04 10.95
CA VAL A 221 4.15 -12.27 10.19
C VAL A 221 2.78 -12.70 9.71
N ALA A 222 2.58 -12.75 8.39
CA ALA A 222 1.34 -13.21 7.79
C ALA A 222 1.61 -14.44 6.94
N ILE A 223 0.77 -15.47 7.08
CA ILE A 223 0.92 -16.74 6.37
C ILE A 223 -0.30 -17.03 5.49
N ALA A 224 -0.04 -17.55 4.29
CA ALA A 224 -1.03 -17.99 3.32
C ALA A 224 -0.61 -19.34 2.71
N LEU A 225 -1.52 -20.02 2.01
CA LEU A 225 -1.18 -21.20 1.20
C LEU A 225 -0.90 -20.76 -0.22
N ASP A 226 0.16 -21.27 -0.83
CA ASP A 226 0.34 -21.15 -2.28
C ASP A 226 -0.44 -22.24 -3.04
N SER A 227 -0.41 -22.14 -4.36
CA SER A 227 -1.06 -23.10 -5.27
C SER A 227 -0.55 -24.54 -5.15
N GLU A 228 0.63 -24.76 -4.57
CA GLU A 228 1.22 -26.08 -4.35
C GLU A 228 0.93 -26.63 -2.93
N GLY A 229 0.23 -25.86 -2.10
CA GLY A 229 -0.09 -26.23 -0.71
C GLY A 229 1.04 -25.96 0.28
N ASN A 230 2.13 -25.30 -0.14
CA ASN A 230 3.16 -24.82 0.78
C ASN A 230 2.68 -23.56 1.51
N ILE A 231 3.34 -23.23 2.60
CA ILE A 231 3.06 -22.04 3.38
C ILE A 231 3.95 -20.91 2.90
N LYS A 232 3.34 -19.88 2.33
CA LYS A 232 3.98 -18.60 2.07
C LYS A 232 3.93 -17.74 3.31
N VAL A 233 5.09 -17.30 3.74
CA VAL A 233 5.28 -16.38 4.86
C VAL A 233 5.65 -15.02 4.29
N SER A 234 4.91 -13.98 4.66
CA SER A 234 5.25 -12.59 4.39
C SER A 234 5.48 -11.87 5.70
N THR A 235 6.65 -11.26 5.86
CA THR A 235 6.98 -10.46 7.04
C THR A 235 7.06 -8.98 6.70
N ARG A 236 6.61 -8.15 7.63
CA ARG A 236 6.65 -6.69 7.54
C ARG A 236 7.16 -6.12 8.85
N GLY A 237 8.01 -5.12 8.75
CA GLY A 237 8.52 -4.32 9.83
C GLY A 237 8.25 -2.84 9.58
N THR A 238 8.58 -2.01 10.55
CA THR A 238 8.61 -0.55 10.38
C THR A 238 10.05 -0.08 10.32
N ARG A 239 10.29 1.08 9.70
CA ARG A 239 11.62 1.71 9.71
C ARG A 239 12.15 1.98 11.13
N ALA A 240 11.26 2.17 12.10
CA ALA A 240 11.66 2.33 13.51
C ALA A 240 12.25 1.03 14.06
N LEU A 241 11.62 -0.11 13.78
CA LEU A 241 12.16 -1.42 14.15
C LEU A 241 13.50 -1.70 13.47
N VAL A 242 13.62 -1.36 12.18
CA VAL A 242 14.90 -1.51 11.44
C VAL A 242 15.99 -0.63 12.05
N ALA A 243 15.68 0.62 12.41
CA ALA A 243 16.62 1.50 13.10
C ALA A 243 17.07 0.94 14.47
N ASN A 244 16.23 0.14 15.12
CA ASN A 244 16.54 -0.59 16.35
C ASN A 244 17.18 -1.97 16.10
N GLY A 245 17.63 -2.25 14.87
CA GLY A 245 18.41 -3.44 14.53
C GLY A 245 17.62 -4.60 13.93
N LEU A 246 16.30 -4.45 13.69
CA LEU A 246 15.51 -5.48 13.02
C LEU A 246 16.04 -5.74 11.60
N ASN A 247 16.27 -7.01 11.29
CA ASN A 247 16.53 -7.47 9.93
C ASN A 247 15.71 -8.72 9.62
N LEU A 248 14.58 -8.54 8.94
CA LEU A 248 13.65 -9.62 8.63
C LEU A 248 14.20 -10.61 7.61
N GLY A 249 14.90 -10.14 6.57
CA GLY A 249 15.52 -11.01 5.57
C GLY A 249 16.47 -12.02 6.20
N LYS A 250 17.42 -11.55 7.00
CA LYS A 250 18.38 -12.40 7.70
C LYS A 250 17.72 -13.33 8.72
N SER A 251 16.70 -12.84 9.42
CA SER A 251 15.97 -13.65 10.40
C SER A 251 15.19 -14.79 9.72
N LEU A 252 14.63 -14.55 8.52
CA LEU A 252 13.97 -15.59 7.73
C LEU A 252 14.96 -16.59 7.14
N GLU A 253 16.12 -16.16 6.67
CA GLU A 253 17.18 -17.07 6.19
C GLU A 253 17.55 -18.09 7.27
N VAL A 254 17.81 -17.63 8.50
CA VAL A 254 18.14 -18.49 9.64
C VAL A 254 16.95 -19.38 10.03
N ALA A 255 15.75 -18.80 10.12
CA ALA A 255 14.56 -19.55 10.52
C ALA A 255 14.18 -20.65 9.52
N CYS A 256 14.48 -20.46 8.22
CA CYS A 256 14.14 -21.41 7.16
C CYS A 256 15.23 -22.45 6.88
N GLU A 257 16.40 -22.35 7.51
CA GLU A 257 17.53 -23.25 7.23
C GLU A 257 17.14 -24.73 7.40
N GLY A 258 17.18 -25.47 6.30
CA GLY A 258 16.82 -26.90 6.25
C GLY A 258 15.32 -27.23 6.29
N ILE A 259 14.43 -26.22 6.31
CA ILE A 259 12.96 -26.43 6.34
C ILE A 259 12.19 -25.60 5.28
N GLY A 260 12.88 -24.74 4.54
CA GLY A 260 12.29 -23.90 3.51
C GLY A 260 13.30 -22.94 2.90
N VAL A 261 12.79 -21.94 2.19
CA VAL A 261 13.60 -20.85 1.61
C VAL A 261 13.04 -19.53 2.09
N GLY A 262 13.89 -18.71 2.71
CA GLY A 262 13.52 -17.40 3.24
C GLY A 262 14.60 -16.37 2.94
N GLY A 263 14.19 -15.11 2.76
CA GLY A 263 15.11 -14.00 2.51
C GLY A 263 14.37 -12.71 2.13
N GLY A 264 15.12 -11.64 1.89
CA GLY A 264 14.58 -10.35 1.47
C GLY A 264 15.26 -9.17 2.14
N HIS A 265 14.54 -8.06 2.25
CA HIS A 265 15.05 -6.82 2.84
C HIS A 265 14.91 -6.84 4.37
N ASP A 266 15.58 -5.89 5.03
CA ASP A 266 15.50 -5.68 6.47
C ASP A 266 14.07 -5.38 6.96
N ILE A 267 13.31 -4.58 6.19
CA ILE A 267 11.96 -4.11 6.51
C ILE A 267 10.84 -5.01 5.97
N ALA A 268 11.11 -5.78 4.92
CA ALA A 268 10.11 -6.62 4.27
C ALA A 268 10.80 -7.83 3.63
N ALA A 269 10.39 -9.02 4.07
CA ALA A 269 10.97 -10.26 3.62
C ALA A 269 9.89 -11.34 3.41
N GLY A 270 10.26 -12.42 2.74
CA GLY A 270 9.36 -13.52 2.44
C GLY A 270 10.03 -14.87 2.63
N ALA A 271 9.22 -15.88 2.91
CA ALA A 271 9.68 -17.27 2.94
C ALA A 271 8.63 -18.22 2.40
N THR A 272 9.07 -19.40 1.99
CA THR A 272 8.21 -20.54 1.65
C THR A 272 8.66 -21.73 2.48
N VAL A 273 7.74 -22.32 3.23
CA VAL A 273 7.99 -23.47 4.10
C VAL A 273 6.97 -24.56 3.83
N GLN A 274 7.35 -25.83 4.01
CA GLN A 274 6.43 -26.95 3.89
C GLN A 274 5.35 -26.90 4.98
N SER A 275 4.16 -27.40 4.68
CA SER A 275 2.98 -27.26 5.55
C SER A 275 3.15 -27.92 6.92
N ASP A 276 3.88 -29.04 6.99
CA ASP A 276 4.18 -29.79 8.21
C ASP A 276 5.27 -29.13 9.07
N LYS A 277 6.02 -28.17 8.53
CA LYS A 277 7.11 -27.45 9.21
C LYS A 277 6.72 -26.12 9.84
N LEU A 278 5.45 -25.71 9.75
CA LEU A 278 4.99 -24.41 10.27
C LEU A 278 5.38 -24.17 11.73
N ASN A 279 5.09 -25.15 12.61
CA ASN A 279 5.36 -25.00 14.04
C ASN A 279 6.86 -24.90 14.34
N GLU A 280 7.68 -25.60 13.56
CA GLU A 280 9.14 -25.53 13.66
C GLU A 280 9.65 -24.15 13.20
N PHE A 281 9.13 -23.65 12.07
CA PHE A 281 9.42 -22.31 11.56
C PHE A 281 9.05 -21.22 12.59
N LEU A 282 7.82 -21.21 13.11
CA LEU A 282 7.36 -20.17 14.04
C LEU A 282 8.20 -20.12 15.32
N LYS A 283 8.66 -21.27 15.82
CA LYS A 283 9.57 -21.34 16.98
C LYS A 283 10.94 -20.74 16.65
N ARG A 284 11.56 -21.15 15.54
CA ARG A 284 12.87 -20.65 15.11
C ARG A 284 12.82 -19.15 14.86
N PHE A 285 11.80 -18.68 14.16
CA PHE A 285 11.61 -17.25 13.89
C PHE A 285 11.34 -16.45 15.17
N GLY A 286 10.57 -16.98 16.11
CA GLY A 286 10.36 -16.35 17.42
C GLY A 286 11.66 -16.13 18.19
N MET A 287 12.55 -17.13 18.20
CA MET A 287 13.87 -17.00 18.83
C MET A 287 14.73 -15.91 18.17
N GLU A 288 14.68 -15.77 16.84
CA GLU A 288 15.38 -14.69 16.15
C GLU A 288 14.79 -13.31 16.52
N MET A 289 13.46 -13.18 16.61
CA MET A 289 12.81 -11.92 16.99
C MET A 289 13.09 -11.52 18.44
N GLU A 290 13.16 -12.47 19.37
CA GLU A 290 13.51 -12.19 20.78
C GLU A 290 14.91 -11.58 20.93
N LYS A 291 15.88 -12.03 20.13
CA LYS A 291 17.25 -11.46 20.13
C LYS A 291 17.26 -9.99 19.72
N HIS A 292 16.31 -9.56 18.88
CA HIS A 292 16.18 -8.16 18.47
C HIS A 292 15.47 -7.32 19.55
N ASN A 293 14.49 -7.88 20.26
CA ASN A 293 13.72 -7.15 21.27
C ASN A 293 14.45 -6.96 22.61
N GLN A 294 15.58 -7.64 22.84
CA GLN A 294 16.39 -7.54 24.06
C GLN A 294 17.54 -6.51 23.98
N LYS A 295 17.67 -5.79 22.85
CA LYS A 295 18.68 -4.74 22.63
C LYS A 295 18.06 -3.35 22.77
#